data_AF-A0AAY5KH70-F1
#
_entry.id   AF-A0AAY5KH70-F1
#
_cell.length_a   1.000
_cell.length_b   1.000
_cell.length_c   1.000
_cell.angle_alpha   90.00
_cell.angle_beta   90.00
_cell.angle_gamma   90.00
#
_symmetry.space_group_name_H-M   'P 1'
#
loop_
_entity.id
_entity.type
_entity.pdbx_description
1 polymer ?
#
loop_
_entity_poly.entity_id
_entity_poly.type
_entity_poly.pdbx_seq_one_letter_code
_entity_poly.pdbx_strand_id
1 'polypeptide(L)'
;MGSRKELSKDLRNKVMKLYKDGKGYQKISKALQMPVSTIQSFIKKWKIQGSLDTKPRSGIAKKISAKTVRRIVRDTKKNPQVTSGEIQAAQEKDGVVVSSSTIQQYKNKKIAAWSSFQKEAFTAPMPQKSLVTICLTTPWHTSQLLAHCNLE
;
A
#
# COMPACT_ATOMS: atom_id res chain seq x y z
N MET A 1 -7.98 31.71 6.95
CA MET A 1 -8.29 30.34 7.39
C MET A 1 -6.99 29.60 7.68
N GLY A 2 -6.70 29.26 8.95
CA GLY A 2 -5.45 28.59 9.33
C GLY A 2 -5.47 27.10 9.00
N SER A 3 -4.42 26.58 8.37
CA SER A 3 -4.28 25.15 8.08
C SER A 3 -4.22 24.33 9.38
N ARG A 4 -5.12 23.38 9.56
CA ARG A 4 -5.06 22.41 10.67
C ARG A 4 -3.94 21.40 10.39
N LYS A 5 -2.77 21.61 10.98
CA LYS A 5 -1.66 20.65 10.93
C LYS A 5 -1.76 19.68 12.11
N GLU A 6 -1.57 18.41 11.85
CA GLU A 6 -1.44 17.41 12.90
C GLU A 6 -0.06 17.50 13.56
N LEU A 7 0.04 17.08 14.82
CA LEU A 7 1.34 17.00 15.51
C LEU A 7 2.22 15.93 14.87
N SER A 8 3.52 16.16 14.76
CA SER A 8 4.45 15.11 14.33
C SER A 8 4.49 13.96 15.35
N LYS A 9 4.87 12.76 14.90
CA LYS A 9 4.94 11.56 15.76
C LYS A 9 5.94 11.75 16.92
N ASP A 10 7.05 12.43 16.65
CA ASP A 10 8.08 12.72 17.66
C ASP A 10 7.57 13.61 18.78
N LEU A 11 6.81 14.66 18.44
CA LEU A 11 6.24 15.55 19.44
C LEU A 11 5.23 14.83 20.33
N ARG A 12 4.40 13.95 19.76
CA ARG A 12 3.43 13.14 20.53
C ARG A 12 4.13 12.23 21.53
N ASN A 13 5.21 11.57 21.10
CA ASN A 13 6.00 10.70 21.96
C ASN A 13 6.66 11.49 23.10
N LYS A 14 7.20 12.68 22.81
CA LYS A 14 7.76 13.58 23.83
C LYS A 14 6.71 14.04 24.85
N VAL A 15 5.51 14.45 24.40
CA VAL A 15 4.40 14.80 25.30
C VAL A 15 4.06 13.63 26.23
N MET A 16 3.96 12.42 25.67
CA MET A 16 3.62 11.24 26.48
C MET A 16 4.70 10.83 27.47
N LYS A 17 5.98 10.94 27.10
CA LYS A 17 7.09 10.67 28.00
C LYS A 17 6.99 11.58 29.23
N LEU A 18 6.88 12.90 28.99
CA LEU A 18 6.77 13.89 30.06
C LEU A 18 5.50 13.71 30.92
N TYR A 19 4.39 13.28 30.32
CA TYR A 19 3.16 12.99 31.05
C TYR A 19 3.30 11.75 31.94
N LYS A 20 3.94 10.68 31.44
CA LYS A 20 4.24 9.47 32.22
C LYS A 20 5.24 9.74 33.34
N ASP A 21 6.17 10.68 33.13
CA ASP A 21 7.07 11.18 34.17
C ASP A 21 6.34 12.02 35.26
N GLY A 22 5.00 12.16 35.19
CA GLY A 22 4.19 12.87 36.18
C GLY A 22 4.23 14.40 36.06
N LYS A 23 4.74 14.96 34.97
CA LYS A 23 4.81 16.43 34.81
C LYS A 23 3.42 17.01 34.53
N GLY A 24 3.11 18.13 35.18
CA GLY A 24 1.85 18.86 34.95
C GLY A 24 1.74 19.50 33.57
N TYR A 25 0.52 19.75 33.09
CA TYR A 25 0.26 20.24 31.72
C TYR A 25 0.97 21.56 31.38
N GLN A 26 1.05 22.50 32.33
CA GLN A 26 1.74 23.78 32.11
C GLN A 26 3.26 23.59 31.94
N LYS A 27 3.88 22.65 32.68
CA LYS A 27 5.32 22.36 32.56
C LYS A 27 5.64 21.74 31.20
N ILE A 28 4.78 20.84 30.71
CA ILE A 28 4.90 20.23 29.38
C ILE A 28 4.74 21.29 28.28
N SER A 29 3.77 22.20 28.45
CA SER A 29 3.50 23.31 27.53
C SER A 29 4.71 24.21 27.37
N LYS A 30 5.32 24.64 28.48
CA LYS A 30 6.53 25.46 28.47
C LYS A 30 7.72 24.72 27.84
N ALA A 31 7.91 23.44 28.15
CA ALA A 31 9.03 22.64 27.64
C ALA A 31 8.96 22.40 26.12
N LEU A 32 7.76 22.24 25.55
CA LEU A 32 7.56 21.97 24.13
C LEU A 32 7.09 23.19 23.33
N GLN A 33 6.95 24.35 23.98
CA GLN A 33 6.42 25.59 23.39
C GLN A 33 5.07 25.39 22.69
N MET A 34 4.23 24.50 23.24
CA MET A 34 2.91 24.19 22.71
C MET A 34 1.83 24.78 23.62
N PRO A 35 0.69 25.22 23.07
CA PRO A 35 -0.41 25.70 23.91
C PRO A 35 -0.98 24.58 24.78
N VAL A 36 -1.34 24.93 26.03
CA VAL A 36 -1.85 23.99 27.04
C VAL A 36 -3.09 23.24 26.55
N SER A 37 -3.97 23.90 25.78
CA SER A 37 -5.17 23.30 25.20
C SER A 37 -4.87 22.13 24.26
N THR A 38 -3.77 22.22 23.50
CA THR A 38 -3.32 21.12 22.63
C THR A 38 -2.83 19.93 23.44
N ILE A 39 -2.09 20.15 24.52
CA ILE A 39 -1.64 19.07 25.41
C ILE A 39 -2.83 18.39 26.11
N GLN A 40 -3.77 19.18 26.63
CA GLN A 40 -4.97 18.66 27.26
C GLN A 40 -5.82 17.84 26.28
N SER A 41 -6.08 18.36 25.08
CA SER A 41 -6.85 17.65 24.05
C SER A 41 -6.13 16.39 23.57
N PHE A 42 -4.81 16.42 23.46
CA PHE A 42 -4.00 15.25 23.14
C PHE A 42 -4.11 14.16 24.21
N ILE A 43 -3.93 14.50 25.49
CA ILE A 43 -4.02 13.54 26.60
C ILE A 43 -5.44 12.99 26.75
N LYS A 44 -6.48 13.83 26.59
CA LYS A 44 -7.88 13.38 26.56
C LYS A 44 -8.11 12.35 25.44
N LYS A 45 -7.61 12.64 24.23
CA LYS A 45 -7.70 11.68 23.10
C LYS A 45 -6.97 10.38 23.39
N TRP A 46 -5.76 10.45 23.96
CA TRP A 46 -4.99 9.25 24.31
C TRP A 46 -5.73 8.38 25.34
N LYS A 47 -6.34 8.99 26.37
CA LYS A 47 -7.14 8.25 27.37
C LYS A 47 -8.33 7.51 26.75
N ILE A 48 -8.93 8.05 25.69
CA ILE A 48 -10.07 7.44 25.00
C ILE A 48 -9.61 6.39 23.99
N GLN A 49 -8.58 6.69 23.19
CA GLN A 49 -8.16 5.86 22.06
C GLN A 49 -7.11 4.80 22.44
N GLY A 50 -6.37 5.00 23.53
CA GLY A 50 -5.24 4.16 23.93
C GLY A 50 -3.99 4.28 23.04
N SER A 51 -4.07 4.96 21.90
CA SER A 51 -2.99 5.10 20.92
C SER A 51 -2.53 6.55 20.76
N LEU A 52 -1.27 6.74 20.35
CA LEU A 52 -0.65 8.04 20.05
C LEU A 52 -0.74 8.43 18.59
N ASP A 53 -1.04 7.46 17.73
CA ASP A 53 -1.17 7.68 16.30
C ASP A 53 -2.52 8.34 15.98
N THR A 54 -2.53 9.24 15.00
CA THR A 54 -3.78 9.87 14.59
C THR A 54 -4.58 8.82 13.85
N LYS A 55 -5.85 8.65 14.26
CA LYS A 55 -6.75 7.82 13.47
C LYS A 55 -6.90 8.44 12.08
N PRO A 56 -6.73 7.68 10.99
CA PRO A 56 -7.01 8.19 9.67
C PRO A 56 -8.44 8.74 9.63
N ARG A 57 -8.64 9.77 8.82
CA ARG A 57 -9.98 10.35 8.65
C ARG A 57 -10.96 9.24 8.29
N SER A 58 -12.10 9.20 8.99
CA SER A 58 -13.19 8.32 8.58
C SER A 58 -13.62 8.74 7.18
N GLY A 59 -13.41 7.87 6.21
CA GLY A 59 -13.94 8.04 4.87
C GLY A 59 -15.42 7.73 4.82
N ILE A 60 -16.04 8.05 3.69
CA ILE A 60 -17.39 7.59 3.37
C ILE A 60 -17.34 6.10 2.96
N ALA A 61 -18.26 5.29 3.50
CA ALA A 61 -18.41 3.92 3.05
C ALA A 61 -18.83 3.91 1.57
N LYS A 62 -18.23 3.01 0.78
CA LYS A 62 -18.58 2.89 -0.64
C LYS A 62 -19.90 2.14 -0.78
N LYS A 63 -20.78 2.62 -1.66
CA LYS A 63 -22.06 1.95 -1.98
C LYS A 63 -21.87 0.53 -2.54
N ILE A 64 -20.75 0.26 -3.20
CA ILE A 64 -20.46 -1.03 -3.84
C ILE A 64 -19.52 -1.85 -2.97
N SER A 65 -19.85 -3.13 -2.81
CA SER A 65 -19.02 -4.10 -2.08
C SER A 65 -17.71 -4.42 -2.80
N ALA A 66 -16.69 -4.82 -2.05
CA ALA A 66 -15.42 -5.26 -2.64
C ALA A 66 -15.59 -6.50 -3.56
N LYS A 67 -16.57 -7.38 -3.26
CA LYS A 67 -16.90 -8.55 -4.08
C LYS A 67 -17.39 -8.12 -5.47
N THR A 68 -18.34 -7.19 -5.50
CA THR A 68 -18.92 -6.65 -6.73
C THR A 68 -17.84 -5.97 -7.58
N VAL A 69 -16.97 -5.16 -6.97
CA VAL A 69 -15.84 -4.53 -7.68
C VAL A 69 -14.91 -5.58 -8.30
N ARG A 70 -14.56 -6.64 -7.57
CA ARG A 70 -13.72 -7.73 -8.10
C ARG A 70 -14.38 -8.44 -9.29
N ARG A 71 -15.70 -8.61 -9.26
CA ARG A 71 -16.45 -9.22 -10.36
C ARG A 71 -16.41 -8.34 -11.61
N ILE A 72 -16.67 -7.04 -11.50
CA ILE A 72 -16.52 -6.07 -12.61
C ILE A 72 -15.15 -6.20 -13.27
N VAL A 73 -14.10 -6.21 -12.44
CA VAL A 73 -12.71 -6.31 -12.91
C VAL A 73 -12.45 -7.65 -13.61
N ARG A 74 -12.98 -8.75 -13.07
CA ARG A 74 -12.82 -10.08 -13.67
C ARG A 74 -13.51 -10.17 -15.02
N ASP A 75 -14.76 -9.69 -15.12
CA ASP A 75 -15.56 -9.79 -16.34
C ASP A 75 -14.97 -8.90 -17.44
N THR A 76 -14.49 -7.70 -17.08
CA THR A 76 -13.73 -6.82 -17.98
C THR A 76 -12.42 -7.49 -18.44
N LYS A 77 -11.72 -8.22 -17.56
CA LYS A 77 -10.46 -8.90 -17.92
C LYS A 77 -10.68 -10.09 -18.85
N LYS A 78 -11.77 -10.85 -18.62
CA LYS A 78 -12.12 -11.99 -19.47
C LYS A 78 -12.43 -11.52 -20.89
N ASN A 79 -13.30 -10.52 -20.99
CA ASN A 79 -13.78 -10.00 -22.26
C ASN A 79 -13.70 -8.46 -22.24
N PRO A 80 -12.65 -7.85 -22.82
CA PRO A 80 -12.45 -6.40 -22.75
C PRO A 80 -13.52 -5.59 -23.48
N GLN A 81 -14.20 -6.19 -24.46
CA GLN A 81 -15.28 -5.59 -25.24
C GLN A 81 -16.63 -5.56 -24.52
N VAL A 82 -16.73 -6.13 -23.31
CA VAL A 82 -17.99 -6.18 -22.57
C VAL A 82 -18.49 -4.78 -22.23
N THR A 83 -19.77 -4.54 -22.55
CA THR A 83 -20.45 -3.28 -22.27
C THR A 83 -20.82 -3.17 -20.79
N SER A 84 -20.97 -1.94 -20.29
CA SER A 84 -21.35 -1.72 -18.88
C SER A 84 -22.74 -2.29 -18.56
N GLY A 85 -23.65 -2.33 -19.53
CA GLY A 85 -24.99 -2.92 -19.40
C GLY A 85 -24.97 -4.44 -19.22
N GLU A 86 -24.10 -5.15 -19.94
CA GLU A 86 -23.92 -6.60 -19.77
C GLU A 86 -23.40 -6.96 -18.37
N ILE A 87 -22.44 -6.18 -17.86
CA ILE A 87 -21.93 -6.36 -16.49
C ILE A 87 -23.02 -6.07 -15.46
N GLN A 88 -23.85 -5.05 -15.71
CA GLN A 88 -24.98 -4.72 -14.85
C GLN A 88 -25.97 -5.89 -14.77
N ALA A 89 -26.38 -6.44 -15.91
CA ALA A 89 -27.28 -7.59 -15.95
C ALA A 89 -26.69 -8.81 -15.21
N ALA A 90 -25.38 -9.05 -15.32
CA ALA A 90 -24.70 -10.10 -14.58
C ALA A 90 -24.69 -9.87 -13.05
N GLN A 91 -24.69 -8.60 -12.60
CA GLN A 91 -24.76 -8.24 -11.18
C GLN A 91 -26.18 -8.29 -10.62
N GLU A 92 -27.17 -7.95 -11.43
CA GLU A 92 -28.59 -8.06 -11.08
C GLU A 92 -28.98 -9.52 -10.84
N LYS A 93 -28.43 -10.47 -11.61
CA LYS A 93 -28.56 -11.92 -11.34
C LYS A 93 -28.04 -12.33 -9.95
N ASP A 94 -27.03 -11.64 -9.43
CA ASP A 94 -26.49 -11.84 -8.09
C ASP A 94 -27.24 -11.04 -7.00
N GLY A 95 -28.30 -10.31 -7.37
CA GLY A 95 -29.11 -9.47 -6.46
C GLY A 95 -28.48 -8.12 -6.12
N VAL A 96 -27.44 -7.67 -6.85
CA VAL A 96 -26.78 -6.38 -6.60
C VAL A 96 -27.20 -5.34 -7.64
N VAL A 97 -27.96 -4.34 -7.20
CA VAL A 97 -28.38 -3.22 -8.06
C VAL A 97 -27.28 -2.17 -8.12
N VAL A 98 -26.68 -2.00 -9.31
CA VAL A 98 -25.61 -1.03 -9.58
C VAL A 98 -25.96 -0.25 -10.85
N SER A 99 -25.69 1.07 -10.88
CA SER A 99 -25.87 1.83 -12.11
C SER A 99 -24.76 1.53 -13.13
N SER A 100 -25.12 1.49 -14.42
CA SER A 100 -24.18 1.38 -15.54
C SER A 100 -23.05 2.41 -15.48
N SER A 101 -23.35 3.65 -15.07
CA SER A 101 -22.37 4.73 -14.88
C SER A 101 -21.33 4.40 -13.81
N THR A 102 -21.75 3.77 -12.71
CA THR A 102 -20.82 3.38 -11.64
C THR A 102 -19.89 2.28 -12.13
N ILE A 103 -20.43 1.28 -12.85
CA ILE A 103 -19.63 0.21 -13.46
C ILE A 103 -18.59 0.81 -14.43
N GLN A 104 -18.99 1.76 -15.27
CA GLN A 104 -18.08 2.43 -16.20
C GLN A 104 -16.96 3.20 -15.48
N GLN A 105 -17.27 3.88 -14.37
CA GLN A 105 -16.24 4.54 -13.56
C GLN A 105 -15.22 3.54 -13.01
N TYR A 106 -15.67 2.38 -12.50
CA TYR A 106 -14.76 1.35 -12.01
C TYR A 106 -13.94 0.70 -13.15
N LYS A 107 -14.54 0.52 -14.33
CA LYS A 107 -13.86 0.04 -15.54
C LYS A 107 -12.73 1.01 -15.94
N ASN A 108 -13.06 2.29 -16.09
CA ASN A 108 -12.12 3.35 -16.50
C ASN A 108 -11.00 3.56 -15.47
N LYS A 109 -11.32 3.55 -14.17
CA LYS A 109 -10.33 3.74 -13.09
C LYS A 109 -9.25 2.66 -13.09
N LYS A 110 -9.58 1.44 -13.51
CA LYS A 110 -8.61 0.33 -13.58
C LYS A 110 -7.82 0.32 -14.88
N ILE A 111 -8.42 0.67 -16.01
CA ILE A 111 -7.70 0.90 -17.27
C ILE A 111 -6.65 2.01 -17.08
N ALA A 112 -7.02 3.13 -16.45
CA ALA A 112 -6.10 4.22 -16.16
C ALA A 112 -4.94 3.80 -15.24
N ALA A 113 -5.22 3.05 -14.17
CA ALA A 113 -4.17 2.52 -13.29
C ALA A 113 -3.23 1.54 -14.00
N TRP A 114 -3.74 0.76 -14.96
CA TRP A 114 -2.96 -0.18 -15.76
C TRP A 114 -2.08 0.54 -16.79
N SER A 115 -2.63 1.58 -17.44
CA SER A 115 -1.89 2.46 -18.35
C SER A 115 -0.74 3.20 -17.64
N SER A 116 -0.96 3.68 -16.41
CA SER A 116 0.10 4.29 -15.59
C SER A 116 1.21 3.29 -15.24
N PHE A 117 0.85 2.05 -14.90
CA PHE A 117 1.81 0.99 -14.58
C PHE A 117 2.69 0.61 -15.79
N GLN A 118 2.12 0.56 -17.00
CA GLN A 118 2.90 0.31 -18.22
C GLN A 118 3.86 1.47 -18.53
N LYS A 119 3.42 2.72 -18.39
CA LYS A 119 4.27 3.90 -18.65
C LYS A 119 5.51 3.95 -17.74
N GLU A 120 5.39 3.55 -16.47
CA GLU A 120 6.54 3.43 -15.56
C GLU A 120 7.50 2.31 -15.97
N ALA A 121 6.98 1.18 -16.47
CA ALA A 121 7.81 0.07 -16.93
C ALA A 121 8.60 0.39 -18.22
N PHE A 122 8.04 1.21 -19.12
CA PHE A 122 8.70 1.60 -20.37
C PHE A 122 9.70 2.75 -20.24
N THR A 123 9.61 3.56 -19.17
CA THR A 123 10.52 4.71 -18.94
C THR A 123 11.69 4.38 -18.01
N ALA A 124 11.71 3.19 -17.40
CA ALA A 124 12.83 2.71 -16.62
C ALA A 124 14.02 2.36 -17.55
N PRO A 125 15.25 2.89 -17.31
CA PRO A 125 16.40 2.52 -18.12
C PRO A 125 16.70 1.03 -17.95
N MET A 126 16.82 0.31 -19.08
CA MET A 126 17.19 -1.10 -19.07
C MET A 126 18.58 -1.28 -18.45
N PRO A 127 18.77 -2.22 -17.50
CA PRO A 127 20.10 -2.53 -17.01
C PRO A 127 20.89 -3.24 -18.12
N GLN A 128 21.91 -2.58 -18.65
CA GLN A 128 22.89 -3.19 -19.56
C GLN A 128 23.71 -4.21 -18.78
N LYS A 129 23.39 -5.49 -18.95
CA LYS A 129 24.24 -6.58 -18.45
C LYS A 129 25.48 -6.64 -19.33
N SER A 130 26.61 -6.15 -18.83
CA SER A 130 27.90 -6.24 -19.51
C SER A 130 28.37 -7.70 -19.58
N LEU A 131 28.62 -8.17 -20.80
CA LEU A 131 29.12 -9.52 -21.13
C LEU A 131 30.63 -9.63 -20.92
N VAL A 132 31.16 -9.49 -19.70
CA VAL A 132 32.58 -9.86 -19.46
C VAL A 132 32.75 -10.19 -17.98
N THR A 133 33.00 -11.47 -17.67
CA THR A 133 33.87 -12.01 -16.59
C THR A 133 33.44 -13.47 -16.32
N ILE A 134 33.75 -14.37 -17.25
CA ILE A 134 34.05 -15.76 -16.88
C ILE A 134 35.57 -15.81 -16.90
N CYS A 135 36.15 -15.52 -15.74
CA CYS A 135 37.59 -15.46 -15.52
C CYS A 135 38.13 -16.87 -15.33
N LEU A 136 39.12 -17.23 -16.14
CA LEU A 136 39.97 -18.41 -16.03
C LEU A 136 40.78 -18.38 -14.72
N THR A 137 40.50 -19.28 -13.76
CA THR A 137 41.35 -19.70 -12.63
C THR A 137 40.65 -20.91 -11.95
N THR A 138 41.17 -22.13 -11.77
CA THR A 138 42.50 -22.75 -11.82
C THR A 138 42.37 -24.29 -11.92
N PRO A 139 43.43 -24.99 -12.37
CA PRO A 139 43.58 -26.46 -12.42
C PRO A 139 44.16 -27.04 -11.10
N TRP A 140 44.22 -28.38 -11.00
CA TRP A 140 44.85 -29.31 -10.01
C TRP A 140 43.78 -30.26 -9.44
N HIS A 141 43.95 -31.58 -9.28
CA HIS A 141 45.00 -32.55 -9.58
C HIS A 141 44.32 -33.93 -9.53
N THR A 142 44.82 -34.84 -10.36
CA THR A 142 44.52 -36.26 -10.50
C THR A 142 44.40 -37.06 -9.20
N SER A 143 43.41 -37.96 -9.11
CA SER A 143 43.59 -39.37 -8.68
C SER A 143 42.26 -40.12 -8.63
N GLN A 144 41.99 -41.01 -9.58
CA GLN A 144 41.81 -42.46 -9.32
C GLN A 144 41.48 -43.19 -10.63
N LEU A 145 42.50 -43.92 -11.10
CA LEU A 145 42.35 -45.10 -11.95
C LEU A 145 41.55 -46.17 -11.20
N LEU A 146 40.53 -46.75 -11.83
CA LEU A 146 40.16 -48.16 -11.61
C LEU A 146 39.21 -48.67 -12.71
N ALA A 147 39.71 -49.72 -13.39
CA ALA A 147 39.03 -50.80 -14.11
C ALA A 147 38.27 -50.46 -15.41
N HIS A 148 38.78 -50.83 -16.59
CA HIS A 148 38.60 -52.14 -17.26
C HIS A 148 37.13 -52.56 -17.44
N CYS A 149 36.60 -52.41 -18.66
CA CYS A 149 36.27 -53.53 -19.56
C CYS A 149 35.58 -53.04 -20.84
N ASN A 150 36.15 -53.46 -21.97
CA ASN A 150 35.55 -53.50 -23.32
C ASN A 150 35.24 -54.98 -23.65
N LEU A 151 34.40 -55.23 -24.67
CA LEU A 151 33.86 -56.51 -25.18
C LEU A 151 32.73 -57.09 -24.31
N GLU A 152 31.54 -57.43 -24.81
CA GLU A 152 31.16 -57.98 -26.14
C GLU A 152 30.05 -57.19 -26.86
#